data_AF-A0A952Q857-F1
#
_entry.id   AF-A0A952Q857-F1
#
_cell.length_a   1.000
_cell.length_b   1.000
_cell.length_c   1.000
_cell.angle_alpha   90.00
_cell.angle_beta   90.00
_cell.angle_gamma   90.00
#
_symmetry.space_group_name_H-M   'P 1'
#
loop_
_entity.id
_entity.type
_entity.pdbx_description
1 polymer ?
#
loop_
_entity_poly.entity_id
_entity_poly.type
_entity_poly.pdbx_seq_one_letter_code
_entity_poly.pdbx_strand_id
1 'polypeptide(L)'
;MGEESEAAEYATQQQSALPVPNDEVAHAIRDYRARGANRPHKLAALALLAGELENRRSDLKKHLLTKDESSLFQIANQYAVRHRDAAQKRDYEIEFLDWIFGLFVTTINLLDRIDKRPSSTTADPDENSLSHPPPP
;
A
#
# COMPACT_ATOMS: atom_id res chain seq x y z
N MET A 1 20.17 38.32 -27.78
CA MET A 1 20.79 37.73 -26.58
C MET A 1 19.65 37.42 -25.63
N GLY A 2 19.04 36.24 -25.79
CA GLY A 2 17.77 35.90 -25.15
C GLY A 2 17.65 34.41 -24.87
N GLU A 3 18.79 33.75 -24.60
CA GLU A 3 18.87 32.29 -24.46
C GLU A 3 19.14 31.85 -23.01
N GLU A 4 19.40 32.78 -22.09
CA GLU A 4 19.67 32.45 -20.67
C GLU A 4 18.40 32.38 -19.80
N SER A 5 17.25 32.85 -20.30
CA SER A 5 15.99 32.87 -19.51
C SER A 5 15.23 31.54 -19.53
N GLU A 6 15.52 30.63 -20.47
CA GLU A 6 14.74 29.40 -20.65
C GLU A 6 15.27 28.24 -19.79
N ALA A 7 16.59 28.19 -19.55
CA ALA A 7 17.21 27.10 -18.77
C ALA A 7 16.82 27.12 -17.27
N ALA A 8 16.52 28.29 -16.70
CA ALA A 8 16.08 28.42 -15.31
C ALA A 8 14.61 27.99 -15.12
N GLU A 9 13.79 28.05 -16.17
CA GLU A 9 12.37 27.71 -16.13
C GLU A 9 12.15 26.19 -16.29
N TYR A 10 13.04 25.51 -17.01
CA TYR A 10 13.04 24.04 -17.10
C TYR A 10 13.48 23.34 -15.79
N ALA A 11 14.33 23.97 -14.98
CA ALA A 11 14.80 23.38 -13.72
C ALA A 11 13.72 23.35 -12.62
N THR A 12 12.66 24.16 -12.73
CA THR A 12 11.59 24.25 -11.71
C THR A 12 10.45 23.26 -11.97
N GLN A 13 10.33 22.68 -13.17
CA GLN A 13 9.23 21.77 -13.52
C GLN A 13 9.48 20.29 -13.25
N GLN A 14 10.65 19.91 -12.71
CA GLN A 14 10.98 18.51 -12.41
C GLN A 14 10.82 18.10 -10.93
N GLN A 15 10.31 18.96 -10.06
CA GLN A 15 10.20 18.66 -8.62
C GLN A 15 8.79 18.29 -8.12
N SER A 16 7.75 18.25 -8.96
CA SER A 16 6.36 18.13 -8.49
C SER A 16 5.52 17.09 -9.24
N ALA A 17 5.88 15.82 -9.10
CA ALA A 17 4.94 14.71 -9.26
C ALA A 17 5.54 13.47 -8.60
N LEU A 18 5.55 13.44 -7.27
CA LEU A 18 5.60 12.14 -6.60
C LEU A 18 4.36 11.37 -7.08
N PRO A 19 4.49 10.14 -7.60
CA PRO A 19 3.35 9.40 -8.07
C PRO A 19 2.37 9.24 -6.92
N VAL A 20 1.08 9.42 -7.22
CA VAL A 20 0.02 9.11 -6.26
C VAL A 20 0.23 7.64 -5.83
N PRO A 21 0.21 7.27 -4.54
CA PRO A 21 0.61 5.93 -4.07
C PRO A 21 -0.03 4.75 -4.82
N ASN A 22 -1.24 4.95 -5.35
CA ASN A 22 -1.95 3.95 -6.15
C ASN A 22 -1.29 3.64 -7.51
N ASP A 23 -0.60 4.61 -8.11
CA ASP A 23 0.16 4.41 -9.35
C ASP A 23 1.45 3.61 -9.08
N GLU A 24 2.12 3.86 -7.94
CA GLU A 24 3.30 3.09 -7.54
C GLU A 24 2.96 1.61 -7.28
N VAL A 25 1.82 1.35 -6.62
CA VAL A 25 1.31 -0.02 -6.41
C VAL A 25 0.98 -0.69 -7.75
N ALA A 26 0.28 0.01 -8.65
CA ALA A 26 -0.06 -0.53 -9.97
C ALA A 26 1.20 -0.81 -10.82
N HIS A 27 2.19 0.07 -10.75
CA HIS A 27 3.48 -0.12 -11.39
C HIS A 27 4.25 -1.31 -10.83
N ALA A 28 4.36 -1.43 -9.51
CA ALA A 28 5.01 -2.57 -8.86
C ALA A 28 4.34 -3.90 -9.23
N ILE A 29 3.01 -3.94 -9.28
CA ILE A 29 2.25 -5.13 -9.72
C ILE A 29 2.57 -5.49 -11.17
N ARG A 30 2.63 -4.49 -12.07
CA ARG A 30 2.95 -4.70 -13.48
C ARG A 30 4.36 -5.24 -13.67
N ASP A 31 5.33 -4.64 -12.99
CA ASP A 31 6.74 -5.01 -13.07
C ASP A 31 6.99 -6.42 -12.52
N TYR A 32 6.32 -6.76 -11.40
CA TYR A 32 6.39 -8.09 -10.82
C TYR A 32 5.86 -9.16 -11.78
N ARG A 33 4.75 -8.87 -12.48
CA ARG A 33 4.08 -9.80 -13.40
C ARG A 33 4.62 -9.77 -14.82
N ALA A 34 5.57 -8.88 -15.12
CA ALA A 34 6.14 -8.77 -16.45
C ALA A 34 6.74 -10.10 -16.91
N ARG A 35 6.47 -10.47 -18.17
CA ARG A 35 7.00 -11.70 -18.75
C ARG A 35 8.53 -11.62 -18.78
N GLY A 36 9.21 -12.55 -18.08
CA GLY A 36 10.67 -12.55 -17.96
C GLY A 36 11.22 -11.76 -16.77
N ALA A 37 10.38 -11.29 -15.84
CA ALA A 37 10.84 -10.69 -14.60
C ALA A 37 11.75 -11.66 -13.82
N ASN A 38 13.02 -11.28 -13.69
CA ASN A 38 14.01 -12.04 -12.93
C ASN A 38 13.91 -11.69 -11.43
N ARG A 39 14.63 -12.46 -10.60
CA ARG A 39 14.61 -12.29 -9.14
C ARG A 39 14.90 -10.85 -8.68
N PRO A 40 15.93 -10.15 -9.18
CA PRO A 40 16.14 -8.73 -8.84
C PRO A 40 14.94 -7.82 -9.13
N HIS A 41 14.28 -7.97 -10.28
CA HIS A 41 13.09 -7.17 -10.61
C HIS A 41 11.93 -7.49 -9.67
N LYS A 42 11.68 -8.77 -9.39
CA LYS A 42 10.65 -9.20 -8.43
C LYS A 42 10.91 -8.63 -7.03
N LEU A 43 12.16 -8.64 -6.56
CA LEU A 43 12.53 -8.06 -5.26
C LEU A 43 12.32 -6.54 -5.22
N ALA A 44 12.67 -5.82 -6.29
CA ALA A 44 12.44 -4.38 -6.37
C ALA A 44 10.93 -4.05 -6.30
N ALA A 45 10.11 -4.77 -7.05
CA ALA A 45 8.65 -4.60 -6.98
C ALA A 45 8.08 -4.94 -5.59
N LEU A 46 8.56 -6.01 -4.96
CA LEU A 46 8.15 -6.33 -3.58
C LEU A 46 8.57 -5.27 -2.57
N ALA A 47 9.72 -4.62 -2.75
CA ALA A 47 10.17 -3.54 -1.88
C ALA A 47 9.23 -2.33 -1.96
N LEU A 48 8.76 -1.98 -3.16
CA LEU A 48 7.75 -0.93 -3.36
C LEU A 48 6.44 -1.28 -2.64
N LEU A 49 5.94 -2.51 -2.81
CA LEU A 49 4.72 -2.98 -2.13
C LEU A 49 4.88 -3.00 -0.60
N ALA A 50 6.05 -3.39 -0.09
CA ALA A 50 6.34 -3.36 1.34
C ALA A 50 6.43 -1.92 1.89
N GLY A 51 6.94 -0.98 1.08
CA GLY A 51 6.94 0.45 1.39
C GLY A 51 5.52 0.99 1.55
N GLU A 52 4.62 0.63 0.64
CA GLU A 52 3.21 1.03 0.74
C GLU A 52 2.53 0.47 2.01
N LEU A 53 2.81 -0.78 2.36
CA LEU A 53 2.31 -1.37 3.60
C LEU A 53 2.86 -0.65 4.84
N GLU A 54 4.11 -0.19 4.83
CA GLU A 54 4.67 0.62 5.92
C GLU A 54 3.99 1.99 6.02
N ASN A 55 3.74 2.65 4.89
CA ASN A 55 3.03 3.93 4.87
C ASN A 55 1.64 3.82 5.51
N ARG A 56 0.98 2.66 5.34
CA ARG A 56 -0.34 2.37 5.91
C ARG A 56 -0.31 1.60 7.23
N ARG A 57 0.84 1.56 7.90
CA ARG A 57 1.02 0.77 9.12
C ARG A 57 0.05 1.13 10.25
N SER A 58 -0.31 2.41 10.37
CA SER A 58 -1.33 2.84 11.34
C SER A 58 -2.69 2.21 11.09
N ASP A 59 -3.08 2.03 9.82
CA ASP A 59 -4.39 1.48 9.45
C ASP A 59 -4.38 -0.04 9.55
N LEU A 60 -3.26 -0.69 9.22
CA LEU A 60 -3.04 -2.11 9.51
C LEU A 60 -3.26 -2.41 11.00
N LYS A 61 -2.73 -1.57 11.90
CA LYS A 61 -2.92 -1.75 13.36
C LYS A 61 -4.35 -1.56 13.84
N LYS A 62 -5.17 -0.79 13.12
CA LYS A 62 -6.59 -0.59 13.45
C LYS A 62 -7.46 -1.76 13.00
N HIS A 63 -7.08 -2.43 11.91
CA HIS A 63 -7.93 -3.41 11.23
C HIS A 63 -7.45 -4.86 11.31
N LEU A 64 -6.16 -5.10 11.55
CA LEU A 64 -5.57 -6.43 11.75
C LEU A 64 -5.20 -6.64 13.22
N LEU A 65 -5.11 -7.91 13.62
CA LEU A 65 -4.53 -8.25 14.92
C LEU A 65 -3.05 -7.85 14.92
N THR A 66 -2.55 -7.33 16.04
CA THR A 66 -1.15 -6.87 16.19
C THR A 66 -0.12 -7.96 15.80
N LYS A 67 -0.44 -9.23 16.05
CA LYS A 67 0.41 -10.37 15.69
C LYS A 67 0.51 -10.59 14.17
N ASP A 68 -0.57 -10.32 13.45
CA ASP A 68 -0.62 -10.52 11.99
C ASP A 68 0.16 -9.41 11.28
N GLU A 69 0.01 -8.15 11.74
CA GLU A 69 0.83 -7.02 11.27
C GLU A 69 2.32 -7.27 11.49
N SER A 70 2.69 -7.70 12.70
CA SER A 70 4.08 -8.03 13.02
C SER A 70 4.63 -9.16 12.12
N SER A 71 3.83 -10.19 11.86
CA SER A 71 4.22 -11.31 11.01
C SER A 71 4.42 -10.89 9.55
N LEU A 72 3.57 -9.99 9.03
CA LEU A 72 3.67 -9.47 7.67
C LEU A 72 5.02 -8.75 7.44
N PHE A 73 5.43 -7.90 8.38
CA PHE A 73 6.71 -7.21 8.28
C PHE A 73 7.91 -8.12 8.59
N GLN A 74 7.75 -9.12 9.44
CA GLN A 74 8.75 -10.16 9.65
C GLN A 74 9.03 -10.95 8.36
N ILE A 75 7.99 -11.28 7.59
CA ILE A 75 8.15 -11.92 6.27
C ILE A 75 8.93 -11.00 5.33
N ALA A 76 8.56 -9.72 5.22
CA ALA A 76 9.28 -8.75 4.38
C ALA A 76 10.78 -8.66 4.74
N ASN A 77 11.08 -8.73 6.05
CA ASN A 77 12.45 -8.71 6.55
C ASN A 77 13.18 -10.02 6.30
N GLN A 78 12.59 -11.20 6.54
CA GLN A 78 13.28 -12.49 6.42
C GLN A 78 13.65 -12.86 4.98
N TYR A 79 12.89 -12.39 4.01
CA TYR A 79 13.13 -12.64 2.58
C TYR A 79 13.93 -11.51 1.91
N ALA A 80 14.62 -10.66 2.68
CA ALA A 80 15.46 -9.58 2.18
C ALA A 80 14.75 -8.59 1.23
N VAL A 81 13.43 -8.41 1.41
CA VAL A 81 12.66 -7.45 0.62
C VAL A 81 12.96 -6.02 1.06
N ARG A 82 13.19 -5.79 2.37
CA ARG A 82 13.40 -4.45 2.95
C ARG A 82 14.85 -4.09 3.25
N HIS A 83 15.70 -5.06 3.52
CA HIS A 83 17.14 -4.83 3.72
C HIS A 83 17.94 -5.90 2.99
N ARG A 84 18.77 -5.48 2.04
CA ARG A 84 19.68 -6.37 1.29
C ARG A 84 20.91 -6.71 2.12
N ASP A 85 20.73 -7.17 3.35
CA ASP A 85 21.86 -7.59 4.16
C ASP A 85 22.42 -8.93 3.64
N ALA A 86 23.72 -9.15 3.78
CA ALA A 86 24.42 -10.33 3.27
C ALA A 86 24.11 -11.61 4.08
N ALA A 87 23.55 -11.45 5.28
CA ALA A 87 23.29 -12.52 6.24
C ALA A 87 21.94 -13.23 6.09
N GLN A 88 21.06 -12.78 5.19
CA GLN A 88 19.72 -13.35 5.06
C GLN A 88 19.66 -14.46 4.02
N LYS A 89 18.79 -15.46 4.24
CA LYS A 89 18.58 -16.61 3.36
C LYS A 89 18.36 -16.12 1.93
N ARG A 90 19.38 -16.16 1.08
CA ARG A 90 19.25 -15.88 -0.36
C ARG A 90 18.91 -17.14 -1.15
N ASP A 91 19.06 -18.29 -0.48
CA ASP A 91 18.84 -19.64 -0.98
C ASP A 91 17.38 -20.09 -0.80
N TYR A 92 16.45 -19.27 -1.27
CA TYR A 92 15.06 -19.65 -1.39
C TYR A 92 14.62 -19.48 -2.83
N GLU A 93 13.80 -20.43 -3.28
CA GLU A 93 13.32 -20.49 -4.65
C GLU A 93 12.42 -19.29 -4.99
N ILE A 94 12.36 -18.93 -6.27
CA ILE A 94 11.66 -17.71 -6.73
C ILE A 94 10.16 -17.74 -6.42
N GLU A 95 9.58 -18.92 -6.25
CA GLU A 95 8.19 -19.22 -5.89
C GLU A 95 7.82 -18.63 -4.52
N PHE A 96 8.77 -18.52 -3.59
CA PHE A 96 8.53 -17.84 -2.32
C PHE A 96 8.24 -16.35 -2.53
N LEU A 97 8.84 -15.73 -3.55
CA LEU A 97 8.50 -14.35 -3.89
C LEU A 97 7.06 -14.26 -4.40
N ASP A 98 6.55 -15.27 -5.11
CA ASP A 98 5.19 -15.26 -5.66
C ASP A 98 4.16 -15.35 -4.54
N TRP A 99 4.46 -16.15 -3.51
CA TRP A 99 3.66 -16.20 -2.28
C TRP A 99 3.66 -14.86 -1.54
N ILE A 100 4.82 -14.24 -1.32
CA ILE A 100 4.93 -12.93 -0.65
C ILE A 100 4.21 -11.85 -1.45
N PHE A 101 4.34 -11.87 -2.78
CA PHE A 101 3.61 -10.96 -3.67
C PHE A 101 2.10 -11.08 -3.48
N GLY A 102 1.57 -12.31 -3.43
CA GLY A 102 0.16 -12.58 -3.16
C GLY A 102 -0.29 -11.99 -1.83
N LEU A 103 0.49 -12.19 -0.76
CA LEU A 103 0.21 -11.61 0.55
C LEU A 103 0.13 -10.07 0.48
N PHE A 104 1.14 -9.41 -0.08
CA PHE A 104 1.17 -7.94 -0.09
C PHE A 104 0.03 -7.33 -0.91
N VAL A 105 -0.22 -7.86 -2.11
CA VAL A 105 -1.29 -7.35 -2.98
C VAL A 105 -2.66 -7.56 -2.34
N THR A 106 -2.90 -8.71 -1.72
CA THR A 106 -4.19 -8.96 -1.06
C THR A 106 -4.38 -8.08 0.18
N THR A 107 -3.33 -7.82 0.96
CA THR A 107 -3.39 -6.88 2.09
C THR A 107 -3.64 -5.45 1.64
N ILE A 108 -2.95 -4.95 0.60
CA ILE A 108 -3.18 -3.59 0.06
C ILE A 108 -4.62 -3.48 -0.46
N ASN A 109 -5.11 -4.46 -1.22
CA ASN A 109 -6.49 -4.48 -1.71
C ASN A 109 -7.53 -4.49 -0.57
N LEU A 110 -7.22 -5.15 0.54
CA LEU A 110 -8.08 -5.13 1.73
C LEU A 110 -8.16 -3.72 2.31
N LEU A 111 -7.02 -3.06 2.50
CA LEU A 111 -6.96 -1.68 3.01
C LEU A 111 -7.71 -0.71 2.09
N ASP A 112 -7.48 -0.79 0.77
CA ASP A 112 -8.21 0.04 -0.21
C ASP A 112 -9.74 -0.12 -0.12
N ARG A 113 -10.22 -1.33 0.18
CA ARG A 113 -11.67 -1.59 0.35
C ARG A 113 -12.21 -1.05 1.66
N ILE A 114 -11.40 -1.07 2.72
CA ILE A 114 -11.75 -0.48 4.01
C ILE A 114 -11.84 1.04 3.87
N ASP A 115 -10.86 1.67 3.23
CA ASP A 115 -10.83 3.12 3.00
C ASP A 115 -11.99 3.60 2.12
N LYS A 116 -12.42 2.78 1.15
CA LYS A 116 -13.56 3.07 0.26
C LYS A 116 -14.92 2.77 0.87
N ARG A 117 -14.99 2.15 2.05
CA ARG A 117 -16.28 1.85 2.69
C ARG A 117 -16.88 3.18 3.18
N PRO A 118 -18.04 3.62 2.65
CA PRO A 118 -18.72 4.77 3.22
C PRO A 118 -19.02 4.46 4.68
N SER A 119 -18.78 5.42 5.58
CA SER A 119 -19.08 5.32 7.00
C SER A 119 -20.59 5.17 7.19
N SER A 120 -21.12 3.95 7.04
CA SER A 120 -22.53 3.64 7.27
C SER A 120 -22.78 3.55 8.77
N THR A 121 -22.75 4.68 9.46
CA THR A 121 -23.27 4.88 10.81
C THR A 121 -23.46 6.38 10.99
N THR A 122 -24.63 6.93 10.63
CA THR A 122 -25.37 7.99 11.35
C THR A 122 -26.73 8.21 10.64
N ALA A 123 -27.68 7.33 10.93
CA ALA A 123 -29.15 7.50 10.83
C ALA A 123 -29.69 6.19 11.45
N ASP A 124 -30.00 6.14 12.74
CA ASP A 124 -31.22 6.70 13.33
C ASP A 124 -31.07 6.71 14.87
N PRO A 125 -31.55 7.75 15.57
CA PRO A 125 -32.54 7.44 16.60
C PRO A 125 -33.62 8.53 16.67
N ASP A 126 -34.68 8.39 15.89
CA ASP A 126 -35.94 9.12 16.11
C ASP A 126 -37.13 8.16 16.19
N GLU A 127 -37.00 7.08 16.99
CA GLU A 127 -38.12 6.18 17.33
C GLU A 127 -38.79 6.54 18.68
N ASN A 128 -38.52 7.74 19.23
CA ASN A 128 -39.14 8.19 20.50
C ASN A 128 -39.97 9.49 20.39
N SER A 129 -40.38 9.89 19.18
CA SER A 129 -41.21 11.08 18.93
C SER A 129 -42.72 10.77 18.75
N LEU A 130 -43.23 9.71 19.39
CA LEU A 130 -44.68 9.47 19.49
C LEU A 130 -45.14 9.41 20.95
N SER A 131 -44.84 10.49 21.70
CA SER A 131 -45.64 10.85 22.86
C SER A 131 -46.87 11.62 22.39
N HIS A 132 -47.98 10.89 22.28
CA HIS A 132 -49.35 11.27 22.60
C HIS A 132 -49.81 12.73 22.35
N PRO A 133 -50.79 12.97 21.45
CA PRO A 133 -51.70 14.10 21.59
C PRO A 133 -52.97 13.69 22.41
N PRO A 134 -53.49 14.55 23.31
CA PRO A 134 -54.75 14.34 24.03
C PRO A 134 -55.96 14.87 23.21
N PRO A 135 -57.18 15.02 23.78
CA PRO A 135 -58.20 14.08 24.25
C PRO A 135 -59.42 14.07 23.25
N PRO A 136 -60.66 13.66 23.59
CA PRO A 136 -61.54 14.31 24.59
C PRO A 136 -61.91 13.47 25.82
#